data_AF-A0A453A6K4-F1
#
_entry.id   AF-A0A453A6K4-F1
#
_cell.length_a   1.000
_cell.length_b   1.000
_cell.length_c   1.000
_cell.angle_alpha   90.00
_cell.angle_beta   90.00
_cell.angle_gamma   90.00
#
_symmetry.space_group_name_H-M   'P 1'
#
loop_
_entity.id
_entity.type
_entity.pdbx_description
1 polymer ?
#
loop_
_entity_poly.entity_id
_entity_poly.type
_entity_poly.pdbx_seq_one_letter_code
_entity_poly.pdbx_strand_id
1 'polypeptide(L)'
;PSLELEASVAGSELAYTENVTEKCDVYSFGVLVLELFMGSHPGDLLSSLSLATTNNELCLQDLLDSRLMLPDAETARDIYRVLTVAARCLEPSPSRRLTARRVGDELFTIKAREDHVDYLHAGITFPAL
;
A
#
# COMPACT_ATOMS: atom_id res chain seq x y z
N PRO A 1 -37.71 -3.99 -31.85
CA PRO A 1 -36.33 -4.48 -32.00
C PRO A 1 -35.22 -3.38 -32.02
N SER A 2 -35.54 -2.11 -31.73
CA SER A 2 -34.54 -1.02 -31.70
C SER A 2 -34.51 -0.25 -30.36
N LEU A 3 -35.08 -0.82 -29.29
CA LEU A 3 -35.11 -0.21 -27.96
C LEU A 3 -34.51 -1.11 -26.85
N GLU A 4 -34.08 -2.34 -27.19
CA GLU A 4 -33.42 -3.24 -26.23
C GLU A 4 -31.88 -3.20 -26.32
N LEU A 5 -31.32 -2.53 -27.34
CA LEU A 5 -29.86 -2.40 -27.50
C LEU A 5 -29.28 -1.18 -26.77
N GLU A 6 -30.10 -0.15 -26.54
CA GLU A 6 -29.75 1.07 -25.78
C GLU A 6 -29.98 0.92 -24.27
N ALA A 7 -30.31 -0.29 -23.78
CA ALA A 7 -30.36 -0.59 -22.34
C ALA A 7 -29.13 -1.38 -21.86
N SER A 8 -28.32 -1.92 -22.79
CA SER A 8 -27.16 -2.77 -22.45
C SER A 8 -25.85 -1.99 -22.34
N VAL A 9 -25.78 -0.77 -22.87
CA VAL A 9 -24.56 0.07 -22.82
C VAL A 9 -24.54 0.98 -21.59
N ALA A 10 -25.69 1.34 -21.01
CA ALA A 10 -25.76 2.20 -19.82
C ALA A 10 -25.68 1.44 -18.48
N GLY A 11 -25.58 0.11 -18.51
CA GLY A 11 -25.57 -0.75 -17.31
C GLY A 11 -24.19 -1.27 -16.90
N SER A 12 -23.14 -1.01 -17.68
CA SER A 12 -21.80 -1.58 -17.46
C SER A 12 -20.66 -0.56 -17.36
N GLU A 13 -20.96 0.74 -17.24
CA GLU A 13 -19.91 1.76 -17.03
C GLU A 13 -19.98 2.48 -15.67
N LEU A 14 -21.03 2.31 -14.85
CA LEU A 14 -21.15 3.01 -13.55
C LEU A 14 -21.83 2.22 -12.43
N ALA A 15 -21.68 0.89 -12.39
CA ALA A 15 -21.91 0.15 -11.14
C ALA A 15 -20.67 0.29 -10.23
N TYR A 16 -20.35 1.53 -9.86
CA TYR A 16 -19.33 1.86 -8.86
C TYR A 16 -19.88 1.40 -7.49
N THR A 17 -19.79 0.09 -7.22
CA THR A 17 -20.18 -0.47 -5.93
C THR A 17 -19.35 0.21 -4.85
N GLU A 18 -19.93 0.55 -3.69
CA GLU A 18 -19.24 1.19 -2.55
C GLU A 18 -17.88 0.53 -2.25
N ASN A 19 -17.81 -0.79 -2.45
CA ASN A 19 -16.60 -1.61 -2.30
C ASN A 19 -15.47 -1.22 -3.28
N VAL A 20 -15.75 -0.88 -4.54
CA VAL A 20 -14.70 -0.39 -5.47
C VAL A 20 -14.14 0.95 -4.99
N THR A 21 -15.00 1.80 -4.44
CA THR A 21 -14.65 3.14 -3.94
C THR A 21 -13.74 3.06 -2.72
N GLU A 22 -14.11 2.22 -1.75
CA GLU A 22 -13.30 1.95 -0.55
C GLU A 22 -11.93 1.40 -0.94
N LYS A 23 -11.88 0.45 -1.89
CA LYS A 23 -10.61 -0.12 -2.34
C LYS A 23 -9.75 0.91 -3.07
N CYS A 24 -10.33 1.84 -3.83
CA CYS A 24 -9.59 2.95 -4.41
C CYS A 24 -8.98 3.85 -3.32
N ASP A 25 -9.78 4.23 -2.31
CA ASP A 25 -9.30 5.03 -1.19
C ASP A 25 -8.18 4.33 -0.40
N VAL A 26 -8.29 3.01 -0.19
CA VAL A 26 -7.24 2.21 0.45
C VAL A 26 -5.95 2.22 -0.38
N TYR A 27 -6.03 2.09 -1.70
CA TYR A 27 -4.84 2.17 -2.56
C TYR A 27 -4.18 3.54 -2.48
N SER A 28 -4.97 4.60 -2.62
CA SER A 28 -4.49 5.98 -2.50
C SER A 28 -3.90 6.25 -1.11
N PHE A 29 -4.46 5.68 -0.04
CA PHE A 29 -3.89 5.72 1.30
C PHE A 29 -2.52 5.04 1.35
N GLY A 30 -2.36 3.87 0.72
CA GLY A 30 -1.06 3.19 0.63
C GLY A 30 0.01 4.06 -0.06
N VAL A 31 -0.35 4.70 -1.17
CA VAL A 31 0.54 5.64 -1.89
C VAL A 31 0.91 6.84 -1.00
N LEU A 32 -0.08 7.42 -0.30
CA LEU A 32 0.14 8.56 0.59
C LEU A 32 1.08 8.22 1.75
N VAL A 33 0.92 7.03 2.34
CA VAL A 33 1.81 6.57 3.43
C VAL A 33 3.23 6.39 2.91
N LEU A 34 3.43 5.79 1.72
CA LEU A 34 4.76 5.73 1.10
C LEU A 34 5.34 7.12 0.87
N GLU A 35 4.56 8.02 0.27
CA GLU A 35 5.00 9.40 -0.02
C GLU A 35 5.44 10.13 1.25
N LEU A 36 4.71 9.94 2.35
CA LEU A 36 5.04 10.51 3.65
C LEU A 36 6.41 10.05 4.16
N PHE A 37 6.71 8.74 4.08
CA PHE A 37 7.97 8.20 4.60
C PHE A 37 9.15 8.37 3.65
N MET A 38 8.92 8.35 2.34
CA MET A 38 9.93 8.60 1.31
C MET A 38 10.25 10.09 1.12
N GLY A 39 9.37 10.98 1.60
CA GLY A 39 9.47 12.43 1.41
C GLY A 39 9.32 12.87 -0.05
N SER A 40 8.85 11.98 -0.93
CA SER A 40 8.68 12.15 -2.37
C SER A 40 7.67 11.14 -2.94
N HIS A 41 7.06 11.48 -4.07
CA HIS A 41 6.02 10.64 -4.68
C HIS A 41 6.61 9.29 -5.16
N PRO A 42 6.04 8.13 -4.78
CA PRO A 42 6.61 6.81 -5.04
C PRO A 42 6.42 6.29 -6.48
N GLY A 43 5.97 7.13 -7.41
CA GLY A 43 5.56 6.72 -8.76
C GLY A 43 6.63 5.95 -9.55
N ASP A 44 7.88 6.41 -9.53
CA ASP A 44 8.99 5.72 -10.20
C ASP A 44 9.31 4.37 -9.54
N LEU A 45 9.24 4.31 -8.20
CA LEU A 45 9.41 3.09 -7.43
C LEU A 45 8.34 2.05 -7.79
N LEU A 46 7.07 2.44 -7.75
CA LEU A 46 5.95 1.55 -8.08
C LEU A 46 6.00 1.07 -9.54
N SER A 47 6.43 1.94 -10.45
CA SER A 47 6.65 1.58 -11.86
C SER A 47 7.76 0.54 -12.01
N SER A 48 8.87 0.71 -11.29
CA SER A 48 9.98 -0.25 -11.27
C SER A 48 9.56 -1.60 -10.67
N LEU A 49 8.76 -1.59 -9.61
CA LEU A 49 8.25 -2.80 -8.96
C LEU A 49 7.24 -3.57 -9.82
N SER A 50 6.48 -2.89 -10.68
CA SER A 50 5.60 -3.53 -11.66
C SER A 50 6.38 -4.23 -12.78
N LEU A 51 7.54 -3.69 -13.16
CA LEU A 51 8.43 -4.30 -14.16
C LEU A 51 9.26 -5.46 -13.60
N ALA A 52 9.45 -5.52 -12.28
CA ALA A 52 10.21 -6.57 -11.63
C ALA A 52 9.43 -7.90 -11.61
N THR A 53 10.07 -8.97 -12.07
CA THR A 53 9.43 -10.30 -12.22
C THR A 53 9.66 -11.24 -11.04
N THR A 54 10.58 -10.92 -10.12
CA THR A 54 11.00 -11.88 -9.08
C THR A 54 11.28 -11.29 -7.70
N ASN A 55 11.63 -10.00 -7.54
CA ASN A 55 12.00 -9.43 -6.24
C ASN A 55 11.39 -8.03 -6.04
N ASN A 56 10.23 -7.99 -5.36
CA ASN A 56 9.57 -6.74 -4.96
C ASN A 56 9.83 -6.41 -3.49
N GLU A 57 10.98 -6.85 -2.97
CA GLU A 57 11.39 -6.62 -1.59
C GLU A 57 12.40 -5.46 -1.52
N LEU A 58 12.14 -4.49 -0.66
CA LEU A 58 12.98 -3.32 -0.43
C LEU A 58 13.29 -3.19 1.05
N CYS A 59 14.52 -2.84 1.41
CA CYS A 59 14.85 -2.61 2.81
C CYS A 59 14.16 -1.34 3.31
N LEU A 60 13.77 -1.33 4.60
CA LEU A 60 13.14 -0.14 5.21
C LEU A 60 13.95 1.13 4.95
N GLN A 61 15.26 1.10 5.19
CA GLN A 61 16.13 2.26 5.00
C GLN A 61 16.08 2.87 3.58
N ASP A 62 15.82 2.05 2.56
CA ASP A 62 15.78 2.50 1.16
C ASP A 62 14.47 3.25 0.84
N LEU A 63 13.47 3.12 1.72
CA LEU A 63 12.18 3.78 1.65
C LEU A 63 12.10 5.05 2.51
N LEU A 64 13.09 5.32 3.36
CA LEU A 64 13.06 6.50 4.24
C LEU A 64 13.60 7.73 3.53
N ASP A 65 13.00 8.88 3.82
CA ASP A 65 13.49 10.18 3.37
C ASP A 65 14.93 10.41 3.84
N SER A 66 15.88 10.35 2.89
CA SER A 66 17.31 10.53 3.13
C SER A 66 17.70 11.88 3.74
N ARG A 67 16.79 12.85 3.76
CA ARG A 67 17.00 14.16 4.41
C ARG A 67 16.79 14.11 5.92
N LEU A 68 16.16 13.05 6.43
CA LEU A 68 15.91 12.85 7.86
C LEU A 68 16.99 11.96 8.48
N MET A 69 17.16 12.08 9.80
CA MET A 69 17.99 11.13 10.54
C MET A 69 17.32 9.77 10.58
N LEU A 70 18.12 8.69 10.56
CA LEU A 70 17.60 7.35 10.72
C LEU A 70 16.91 7.20 12.08
N PRO A 71 15.75 6.51 12.13
CA PRO A 71 15.02 6.29 13.38
C PRO A 71 15.80 5.38 14.34
N ASP A 72 15.50 5.50 15.63
CA ASP A 72 15.91 4.49 16.61
C ASP A 72 15.20 3.14 16.37
N ALA A 73 15.61 2.09 17.07
CA ALA A 73 15.10 0.74 16.84
C ALA A 73 13.58 0.62 17.07
N GLU A 74 13.03 1.31 18.08
CA GLU A 74 11.61 1.29 18.38
C GLU A 74 10.81 1.97 17.25
N THR A 75 11.27 3.14 16.83
CA THR A 75 10.64 3.90 15.75
C THR A 75 10.78 3.16 14.42
N ALA A 76 11.93 2.56 14.13
CA ALA A 76 12.16 1.76 12.93
C ALA A 76 11.18 0.58 12.83
N ARG A 77 10.95 -0.13 13.94
CA ARG A 77 9.94 -1.20 14.02
C ARG A 77 8.54 -0.67 13.69
N ASP A 78 8.15 0.43 14.31
CA ASP A 78 6.80 0.96 14.12
C ASP A 78 6.59 1.43 12.67
N ILE A 79 7.59 2.09 12.08
CA ILE A 79 7.58 2.48 10.66
C ILE A 79 7.53 1.25 9.76
N TYR A 80 8.35 0.22 10.01
CA TYR A 80 8.34 -1.03 9.26
C TYR A 80 6.93 -1.64 9.22
N ARG A 81 6.24 -1.68 10.37
CA ARG A 81 4.87 -2.21 10.45
C ARG A 81 3.88 -1.35 9.67
N VAL A 82 3.97 -0.02 9.76
CA VAL A 82 3.12 0.90 8.98
C VAL A 82 3.34 0.69 7.47
N LEU A 83 4.59 0.64 7.03
CA LEU A 83 4.94 0.45 5.62
C LEU A 83 4.56 -0.94 5.10
N THR A 84 4.61 -1.97 5.95
CA THR A 84 4.08 -3.31 5.62
C THR A 84 2.58 -3.27 5.36
N VAL A 85 1.81 -2.53 6.17
CA VAL A 85 0.37 -2.31 5.93
C VAL A 85 0.17 -1.53 4.62
N ALA A 86 0.95 -0.49 4.38
CA ALA A 86 0.90 0.31 3.15
C ALA A 86 1.17 -0.54 1.89
N ALA A 87 2.19 -1.40 1.92
CA ALA A 87 2.48 -2.32 0.81
C ALA A 87 1.29 -3.22 0.47
N ARG A 88 0.55 -3.71 1.47
CA ARG A 88 -0.68 -4.52 1.27
C ARG A 88 -1.87 -3.69 0.78
N CYS A 89 -1.90 -2.39 1.03
CA CYS A 89 -2.88 -1.48 0.47
C CYS A 89 -2.68 -1.27 -1.04
N LEU A 90 -1.46 -1.44 -1.53
CA LEU A 90 -1.07 -1.28 -2.94
C LEU A 90 -1.32 -2.53 -3.79
N GLU A 91 -1.97 -3.55 -3.24
CA GLU A 91 -2.38 -4.74 -3.98
C GLU A 91 -3.22 -4.36 -5.22
N PRO A 92 -2.78 -4.71 -6.45
CA PRO A 92 -3.49 -4.34 -7.67
C PRO A 92 -4.90 -4.89 -7.73
N SER A 93 -5.09 -6.12 -7.26
CA SER A 93 -6.39 -6.78 -7.27
C SER A 93 -7.28 -6.25 -6.14
N PRO A 94 -8.40 -5.54 -6.43
CA PRO A 94 -9.26 -4.98 -5.39
C PRO A 94 -9.82 -6.03 -4.43
N SER A 95 -9.98 -7.28 -4.88
CA SER A 95 -10.48 -8.39 -4.04
C SER A 95 -9.46 -8.87 -3.00
N ARG A 96 -8.16 -8.75 -3.30
CA ARG A 96 -7.05 -9.13 -2.39
C ARG A 96 -6.58 -7.98 -1.51
N ARG A 97 -6.82 -6.73 -1.94
CA ARG A 97 -6.52 -5.51 -1.20
C ARG A 97 -7.25 -5.48 0.14
N LEU A 98 -6.61 -4.92 1.16
CA LEU A 98 -7.23 -4.71 2.48
C LEU A 98 -8.50 -3.84 2.38
N THR A 99 -9.39 -3.98 3.37
CA THR A 99 -10.49 -3.04 3.59
C THR A 99 -10.02 -1.90 4.50
N ALA A 100 -10.63 -0.72 4.42
CA ALA A 100 -10.29 0.43 5.25
C ALA A 100 -10.38 0.09 6.74
N ARG A 101 -11.38 -0.70 7.13
CA ARG A 101 -11.50 -1.23 8.50
C ARG A 101 -10.28 -2.05 8.91
N ARG A 102 -9.83 -2.98 8.07
CA ARG A 102 -8.65 -3.82 8.37
C ARG A 102 -7.38 -3.00 8.44
N VAL A 103 -7.22 -2.00 7.58
CA VAL A 103 -6.12 -1.04 7.66
C VAL A 103 -6.12 -0.35 9.01
N GLY A 104 -7.27 0.18 9.45
CA GLY A 104 -7.41 0.81 10.76
C GLY A 104 -7.10 -0.12 11.93
N ASP A 105 -7.62 -1.36 11.89
CA ASP A 105 -7.38 -2.38 12.91
C ASP A 105 -5.87 -2.70 12.99
N GLU A 106 -5.20 -2.97 11.86
CA GLU A 106 -3.77 -3.29 11.83
C GLU A 106 -2.92 -2.13 12.34
N LEU A 107 -3.20 -0.90 11.91
CA LEU A 107 -2.49 0.30 12.38
C LEU A 107 -2.69 0.54 13.88
N PHE A 108 -3.89 0.30 14.41
CA PHE A 108 -4.16 0.44 15.84
C PHE A 108 -3.37 -0.57 16.68
N THR A 109 -3.08 -1.76 16.13
CA THR A 109 -2.30 -2.81 16.81
C THR A 109 -0.77 -2.63 16.72
N ILE A 110 -0.27 -1.53 16.15
CA ILE A 110 1.17 -1.31 15.98
C ILE A 110 1.93 -1.15 17.33
N LYS A 111 1.23 -1.12 18.47
CA LYS A 111 1.88 -0.99 19.78
C LYS A 111 2.42 -2.29 20.38
N ALA A 112 3.54 -2.13 21.08
CA ALA A 112 3.93 -2.84 22.30
C ALA A 112 4.37 -4.31 22.20
N ARG A 113 5.30 -4.63 21.29
CA ARG A 113 6.19 -5.80 21.50
C ARG A 113 7.62 -5.46 21.12
N GLU A 114 8.47 -5.39 22.15
CA GLU A 114 9.91 -5.26 21.99
C GLU A 114 10.48 -6.60 21.51
N ASP A 115 11.18 -6.57 20.40
CA ASP A 115 11.98 -7.67 19.86
C ASP A 115 13.34 -7.10 19.42
N HIS A 116 14.32 -7.99 19.22
CA HIS A 116 15.70 -7.64 18.90
C HIS A 116 15.96 -7.68 17.38
N VAL A 117 14.95 -7.39 16.58
CA VAL A 117 15.05 -7.42 15.11
C VAL A 117 15.61 -6.09 14.60
N ASP A 118 16.58 -6.16 13.70
CA ASP A 118 17.06 -4.98 12.97
C ASP A 118 16.10 -4.63 11.84
N TYR A 119 15.12 -3.77 12.15
CA TYR A 119 14.10 -3.38 11.19
C TYR A 119 14.59 -2.43 10.10
N LEU A 120 15.74 -1.76 10.27
CA LEU A 120 16.28 -0.86 9.24
C LEU A 120 16.68 -1.62 7.97
N HIS A 121 17.22 -2.82 8.15
CA HIS A 121 17.61 -3.72 7.06
C HIS A 121 16.58 -4.82 6.76
N ALA A 122 15.43 -4.81 7.46
CA ALA A 122 14.35 -5.73 7.15
C ALA A 122 13.69 -5.38 5.81
N GLY A 123 13.41 -6.43 5.03
CA GLY A 123 12.75 -6.30 3.73
C GLY A 123 11.24 -6.13 3.85
N ILE A 124 10.69 -5.16 3.12
CA ILE A 124 9.26 -4.94 2.93
C ILE A 124 8.90 -5.46 1.55
N THR A 125 8.05 -6.48 1.50
CA THR A 125 7.58 -7.08 0.26
C THR A 125 6.38 -6.32 -0.29
N PHE A 126 6.51 -5.79 -1.51
CA PHE A 126 5.43 -5.22 -2.28
C PHE A 126 4.75 -6.28 -3.15
N PRO A 127 3.43 -6.17 -3.39
CA PRO A 127 2.74 -7.03 -4.35
C PRO A 127 3.36 -6.88 -5.74
N ALA A 128 3.24 -7.91 -6.58
CA ALA A 128 3.50 -7.77 -8.01
C ALA A 128 2.45 -6.80 -8.57
N LEU A 129 2.91 -5.60 -8.98
CA LEU A 129 2.06 -4.48 -9.41
C LEU A 129 1.62 -4.62 -10.86
#